data_AF-A0A8J7KHX3-F1
#
_entry.id   AF-A0A8J7KHX3-F1
#
_cell.length_a   1.000
_cell.length_b   1.000
_cell.length_c   1.000
_cell.angle_alpha   90.00
_cell.angle_beta   90.00
_cell.angle_gamma   90.00
#
_symmetry.space_group_name_H-M   'P 1'
#
loop_
_entity.id
_entity.type
_entity.pdbx_description
1 polymer ?
#
loop_
_entity_poly.entity_id
_entity_poly.type
_entity_poly.pdbx_seq_one_letter_code
_entity_poly.pdbx_strand_id
1 'polypeptide(L)'
;MASYGYQAVGQPTDDPLVPDPAAGFGGWYDRVVGVIRRSWKSLLTIAAVTIAAPTVVLSVLGSASYTQPMGDATYDSANFHPWAALLSFVVWIVSAYLGSLGAAAGVWAITQEASGRPVTLGAALRFGRTRALPVWGWQILTSILIVLGLCLCLVGSIYFAVACALVTPVVVYERSPGIPRSFKLTHARFGHTLSRLVPLALVVLALSCCLGAPGSLSSSISGDAFRFVAEVGSGLWSAVVALPIFVLVLAGTVVTYADLRSRETPLSTDQLLREAV
;
A
#
# COMPACT_ATOMS: atom_id res chain seq x y z
N MET A 1 -18.96 25.03 22.70
CA MET A 1 -18.05 23.91 22.37
C MET A 1 -16.71 24.53 21.97
N ALA A 2 -15.72 24.49 22.85
CA ALA A 2 -14.45 25.18 22.65
C ALA A 2 -13.59 24.43 21.62
N SER A 3 -13.32 25.09 20.50
CA SER A 3 -12.37 24.67 19.47
C SER A 3 -10.96 24.75 20.04
N TYR A 4 -10.41 23.62 20.49
CA TYR A 4 -8.97 23.50 20.76
C TYR A 4 -8.21 23.32 19.43
N GLY A 5 -8.15 24.40 18.65
CA GLY A 5 -7.28 24.51 17.47
C GLY A 5 -6.01 25.24 17.84
N TYR A 6 -5.03 24.56 18.45
CA TYR A 6 -3.67 25.09 18.47
C TYR A 6 -3.11 24.93 17.05
N GLN A 7 -3.17 25.99 16.25
CA GLN A 7 -2.24 26.13 15.13
C GLN A 7 -0.84 26.24 15.73
N ALA A 8 0.05 25.31 15.40
CA ALA A 8 1.46 25.49 15.72
C ALA A 8 1.94 26.75 14.99
N VAL A 9 2.44 27.73 15.74
CA VAL A 9 2.97 28.98 15.19
C VAL A 9 3.99 28.64 14.10
N GLY A 10 3.69 28.98 12.84
CA GLY A 10 4.55 28.73 11.68
C GLY A 10 4.07 27.69 10.66
N GLN A 11 2.91 27.05 10.83
CA GLN A 11 2.37 26.12 9.83
C GLN A 11 1.72 26.85 8.65
N PRO A 12 2.13 26.60 7.39
CA PRO A 12 1.49 27.23 6.23
C PRO A 12 0.02 26.80 6.13
N THR A 13 -0.90 27.76 6.05
CA THR A 13 -2.35 27.50 5.91
C THR A 13 -2.70 26.79 4.59
N ASP A 14 -1.87 26.94 3.56
CA ASP A 14 -2.09 26.39 2.22
C ASP A 14 -1.23 25.16 1.88
N ASP A 15 -0.64 24.48 2.87
CA ASP A 15 0.24 23.34 2.59
C ASP A 15 -0.51 22.19 1.88
N PRO A 16 -0.02 21.71 0.71
CA PRO A 16 -0.72 20.72 -0.11
C PRO A 16 -0.85 19.32 0.49
N LEU A 17 -0.10 18.99 1.56
CA LEU A 17 -0.12 17.69 2.24
C LEU A 17 -0.62 17.77 3.68
N VAL A 18 -0.45 18.91 4.34
CA VAL A 18 -0.84 19.09 5.74
C VAL A 18 -2.28 19.63 5.83
N PRO A 19 -3.24 18.88 6.38
CA PRO A 19 -4.59 19.37 6.61
C PRO A 19 -4.61 20.51 7.65
N ASP A 20 -5.51 21.48 7.47
CA ASP A 20 -5.80 22.46 8.49
C ASP A 20 -6.48 21.77 9.70
N PRO A 21 -5.92 21.86 10.92
CA PRO A 21 -6.54 21.31 12.11
C PRO A 21 -7.98 21.77 12.34
N ALA A 22 -8.33 23.00 11.90
CA ALA A 22 -9.68 23.56 12.05
C ALA A 22 -10.70 22.93 11.09
N ALA A 23 -10.26 22.42 9.94
CA ALA A 23 -11.13 21.81 8.92
C ALA A 23 -11.52 20.34 9.23
N GLY A 24 -10.96 19.76 10.30
CA GLY A 24 -11.34 18.44 10.80
C GLY A 24 -11.18 17.32 9.77
N PHE A 25 -12.18 16.44 9.67
CA PHE A 25 -12.18 15.33 8.71
C PHE A 25 -12.32 15.79 7.26
N GLY A 26 -13.12 16.83 6.99
CA GLY A 26 -13.31 17.39 5.65
C GLY A 26 -11.99 17.89 5.06
N GLY A 27 -11.22 18.64 5.84
CA GLY A 27 -9.90 19.10 5.40
C GLY A 27 -8.92 17.95 5.10
N TRP A 28 -8.95 16.87 5.87
CA TRP A 28 -8.14 15.68 5.57
C TRP A 28 -8.58 15.04 4.25
N TYR A 29 -9.89 14.87 4.04
CA TYR A 29 -10.44 14.29 2.82
C TYR A 29 -10.08 15.12 1.59
N ASP A 30 -10.22 16.45 1.67
CA ASP A 30 -9.87 17.37 0.59
C ASP A 30 -8.39 17.28 0.22
N ARG A 31 -7.49 17.13 1.21
CA ARG A 31 -6.07 16.90 0.95
C ARG A 31 -5.83 15.54 0.29
N VAL A 32 -6.48 14.47 0.73
CA VAL A 32 -6.37 13.14 0.08
C VAL A 32 -6.83 13.21 -1.38
N VAL A 33 -8.00 13.80 -1.65
CA VAL A 33 -8.51 13.99 -3.01
C VAL A 33 -7.57 14.89 -3.83
N GLY A 34 -7.03 15.94 -3.22
CA GLY A 34 -6.04 16.83 -3.84
C GLY A 34 -4.77 16.09 -4.26
N VAL A 35 -4.23 15.21 -3.40
CA VAL A 35 -3.10 14.34 -3.73
C VAL A 35 -3.46 13.41 -4.88
N ILE A 36 -4.62 12.76 -4.85
CA ILE A 36 -5.05 11.84 -5.92
C ILE A 36 -5.16 12.60 -7.25
N ARG A 37 -5.86 13.73 -7.29
CA ARG A 37 -6.03 14.54 -8.51
C ARG A 37 -4.71 15.04 -9.09
N ARG A 38 -3.75 15.36 -8.22
CA ARG A 38 -2.42 15.84 -8.62
C ARG A 38 -1.52 14.70 -9.10
N SER A 39 -1.50 13.58 -8.38
CA SER A 39 -0.46 12.56 -8.48
C SER A 39 -0.89 11.22 -9.08
N TRP A 40 -2.17 11.06 -9.46
CA TRP A 40 -2.68 9.78 -9.95
C TRP A 40 -1.89 9.22 -11.14
N LYS A 41 -1.47 10.04 -12.11
CA LYS A 41 -0.73 9.55 -13.29
C LYS A 41 0.61 8.94 -12.88
N SER A 42 1.37 9.66 -12.08
CA SER A 42 2.66 9.24 -11.56
C SER A 42 2.51 7.96 -10.72
N LEU A 43 1.56 7.95 -9.78
CA LEU A 43 1.28 6.78 -8.94
C LEU A 43 0.81 5.56 -9.74
N LEU A 44 -0.02 5.75 -10.78
CA LEU A 44 -0.44 4.66 -11.67
C LEU A 44 0.73 4.11 -12.48
N THR A 45 1.62 4.97 -13.00
CA THR A 45 2.80 4.49 -13.73
C THR A 45 3.77 3.72 -12.83
N ILE A 46 3.95 4.17 -11.59
CA ILE A 46 4.74 3.44 -10.58
C ILE A 46 4.07 2.09 -10.30
N ALA A 47 2.79 2.09 -9.95
CA ALA A 47 2.02 0.87 -9.65
C ALA A 47 1.98 -0.11 -10.82
N ALA A 48 1.88 0.39 -12.05
CA ALA A 48 1.88 -0.45 -13.24
C ALA A 48 3.17 -1.28 -13.34
N VAL A 49 4.31 -0.66 -13.05
CA VAL A 49 5.62 -1.33 -13.12
C VAL A 49 5.89 -2.18 -11.89
N THR A 50 5.53 -1.70 -10.70
CA THR A 50 5.93 -2.34 -9.44
C THR A 50 4.92 -3.33 -8.89
N ILE A 51 3.67 -3.31 -9.36
CA ILE A 51 2.58 -4.15 -8.86
C ILE A 51 1.88 -4.87 -10.00
N ALA A 52 1.37 -4.14 -11.01
CA ALA A 52 0.59 -4.75 -12.08
C ALA A 52 1.43 -5.75 -12.91
N ALA A 53 2.62 -5.33 -13.38
CA ALA A 53 3.49 -6.20 -14.16
C ALA A 53 3.91 -7.48 -13.40
N PRO A 54 4.40 -7.43 -12.15
CA PRO A 54 4.69 -8.63 -11.38
C PRO A 54 3.48 -9.52 -11.14
N THR A 55 2.30 -8.93 -10.94
CA THR A 55 1.04 -9.69 -10.77
C THR A 55 0.70 -10.48 -12.03
N VAL A 56 0.78 -9.85 -13.20
CA VAL A 56 0.51 -10.52 -14.49
C VAL A 56 1.54 -11.62 -14.76
N VAL A 57 2.83 -11.36 -14.48
CA VAL A 57 3.88 -12.37 -14.61
C VAL A 57 3.61 -13.57 -13.71
N LEU A 58 3.22 -13.33 -12.45
CA LEU A 58 2.83 -14.38 -11.51
C LEU A 58 1.64 -15.20 -12.03
N SER A 59 0.63 -14.56 -12.60
CA SER A 59 -0.53 -15.26 -13.16
C SER A 59 -0.17 -16.13 -14.36
N VAL A 60 0.69 -15.65 -15.25
CA VAL A 60 1.19 -16.44 -16.39
C VAL A 60 2.01 -17.64 -15.91
N LEU A 61 2.91 -17.44 -14.95
CA LEU A 61 3.73 -18.53 -14.39
C LEU A 61 2.88 -19.55 -13.61
N GLY A 62 1.86 -19.08 -12.88
CA GLY A 62 0.88 -19.92 -12.21
C GLY A 62 0.17 -20.84 -13.20
N SER A 63 -0.31 -20.28 -14.32
CA SER A 63 -1.02 -21.05 -15.36
C SER A 63 -0.18 -22.13 -16.03
N ALA A 64 1.13 -21.89 -16.19
CA ALA A 64 2.05 -22.91 -16.71
C ALA A 64 2.29 -24.07 -15.71
N SER A 65 1.98 -23.86 -14.42
CA SER A 65 2.17 -24.86 -13.36
C SER A 65 0.98 -25.81 -13.21
N TYR A 66 -0.18 -25.51 -13.81
CA TYR A 66 -1.44 -26.26 -13.68
C TYR A 66 -1.71 -27.30 -14.77
N THR A 67 -0.74 -27.68 -15.61
CA THR A 67 -0.92 -28.61 -16.74
C THR A 67 -1.10 -30.09 -16.37
N GLN A 68 -1.68 -30.41 -15.21
CA GLN A 68 -2.02 -31.79 -14.87
C GLN A 68 -3.52 -32.03 -15.10
N PRO A 69 -3.90 -33.11 -15.83
CA PRO A 69 -5.29 -33.48 -15.98
C PRO A 69 -5.86 -33.75 -14.58
N MET A 70 -7.01 -33.14 -14.28
CA MET A 70 -7.82 -33.46 -13.10
C MET A 70 -8.40 -34.88 -13.28
N GLY A 71 -7.56 -35.90 -13.15
CA GLY A 71 -7.97 -37.27 -12.91
C GLY A 71 -8.11 -37.46 -11.40
N ASP A 72 -9.35 -37.57 -10.95
CA ASP A 72 -9.80 -37.85 -9.58
C ASP A 72 -9.24 -36.99 -8.44
N ALA A 73 -10.14 -36.37 -7.69
CA ALA A 73 -9.88 -35.56 -6.50
C ALA A 73 -9.40 -36.40 -5.30
N THR A 74 -8.44 -37.30 -5.51
CA THR A 74 -7.58 -37.80 -4.45
C THR A 74 -6.48 -36.75 -4.28
N TYR A 75 -6.42 -36.11 -3.11
CA TYR A 75 -5.24 -35.33 -2.74
C TYR A 75 -4.05 -36.30 -2.61
N ASP A 76 -3.46 -36.65 -3.74
CA ASP A 76 -2.24 -37.43 -3.76
C ASP A 76 -1.09 -36.49 -3.41
N SER A 77 -0.55 -36.67 -2.20
CA SER A 77 0.67 -36.01 -1.74
C SER A 77 1.87 -36.24 -2.69
N ALA A 78 1.78 -37.18 -3.63
CA ALA A 78 2.78 -37.41 -4.67
C ALA A 78 2.88 -36.27 -5.72
N ASN A 79 1.90 -35.38 -5.81
CA ASN A 79 1.87 -34.30 -6.81
C ASN A 79 2.40 -32.95 -6.28
N PHE A 80 2.94 -32.90 -5.05
CA PHE A 80 3.65 -31.71 -4.56
C PHE A 80 4.99 -31.58 -5.29
N HIS A 81 5.10 -30.61 -6.20
CA HIS A 81 6.37 -30.34 -6.87
C HIS A 81 7.16 -29.26 -6.12
N PRO A 82 8.18 -29.62 -5.31
CA PRO A 82 8.88 -28.67 -4.44
C PRO A 82 9.54 -27.52 -5.21
N TRP A 83 9.95 -27.75 -6.46
CA TRP A 83 10.52 -26.68 -7.30
C TRP A 83 9.47 -25.65 -7.74
N ALA A 84 8.23 -26.06 -7.99
CA ALA A 84 7.16 -25.14 -8.41
C ALA A 84 6.73 -24.26 -7.23
N ALA A 85 6.66 -24.86 -6.04
CA ALA A 85 6.42 -24.15 -4.78
C ALA A 85 7.57 -23.16 -4.49
N LEU A 86 8.82 -23.60 -4.63
CA LEU A 86 10.00 -22.74 -4.44
C LEU A 86 10.03 -21.57 -5.44
N LEU A 87 9.78 -21.82 -6.73
CA LEU A 87 9.70 -20.78 -7.76
C LEU A 87 8.61 -19.77 -7.41
N SER A 88 7.41 -20.23 -7.10
CA SER A 88 6.28 -19.37 -6.73
C SER A 88 6.60 -18.51 -5.50
N PHE A 89 7.26 -19.09 -4.50
CA PHE A 89 7.72 -18.39 -3.31
C PHE A 89 8.77 -17.32 -3.63
N VAL A 90 9.76 -17.62 -4.47
CA VAL A 90 10.78 -16.66 -4.91
C VAL A 90 10.13 -15.50 -5.67
N VAL A 91 9.23 -15.78 -6.62
CA VAL A 91 8.56 -14.72 -7.38
C VAL A 91 7.66 -13.89 -6.45
N TRP A 92 6.99 -14.50 -5.47
CA TRP A 92 6.22 -13.77 -4.46
C TRP A 92 7.11 -12.82 -3.63
N ILE A 93 8.29 -13.27 -3.19
CA ILE A 93 9.28 -12.43 -2.50
C ILE A 93 9.70 -11.24 -3.36
N VAL A 94 10.02 -11.49 -4.64
CA VAL A 94 10.42 -10.45 -5.59
C VAL A 94 9.28 -9.44 -5.79
N SER A 95 8.05 -9.91 -5.96
CA SER A 95 6.86 -9.06 -6.08
C SER A 95 6.62 -8.23 -4.81
N ALA A 96 6.80 -8.81 -3.63
CA ALA A 96 6.71 -8.06 -2.37
C ALA A 96 7.77 -6.95 -2.28
N TYR A 97 9.01 -7.25 -2.68
CA TYR A 97 10.08 -6.26 -2.73
C TYR A 97 9.78 -5.13 -3.73
N LEU A 98 9.25 -5.47 -4.93
CA LEU A 98 8.82 -4.47 -5.91
C LEU A 98 7.68 -3.62 -5.37
N GLY A 99 6.72 -4.20 -4.64
CA GLY A 99 5.67 -3.47 -3.95
C GLY A 99 6.22 -2.44 -2.95
N SER A 100 7.22 -2.82 -2.15
CA SER A 100 7.91 -1.90 -1.22
C SER A 100 8.68 -0.80 -1.94
N LEU A 101 9.33 -1.13 -3.06
CA LEU A 101 9.99 -0.15 -3.93
C LEU A 101 8.99 0.85 -4.50
N GLY A 102 7.85 0.38 -4.98
CA GLY A 102 6.75 1.21 -5.48
C GLY A 102 6.19 2.11 -4.38
N ALA A 103 5.97 1.56 -3.18
CA ALA A 103 5.47 2.33 -2.04
C ALA A 103 6.44 3.47 -1.67
N ALA A 104 7.75 3.20 -1.58
CA ALA A 104 8.75 4.23 -1.30
C ALA A 104 8.83 5.28 -2.43
N ALA A 105 8.80 4.84 -3.69
CA ALA A 105 8.80 5.72 -4.85
C ALA A 105 7.56 6.63 -4.89
N GLY A 106 6.38 6.08 -4.57
CA GLY A 106 5.12 6.80 -4.57
C GLY A 106 5.02 7.84 -3.46
N VAL A 107 5.51 7.53 -2.24
CA VAL A 107 5.59 8.50 -1.15
C VAL A 107 6.46 9.72 -1.54
N TRP A 108 7.61 9.47 -2.17
CA TRP A 108 8.48 10.53 -2.67
C TRP A 108 7.89 11.31 -3.86
N ALA A 109 7.20 10.62 -4.77
CA ALA A 109 6.53 11.26 -5.89
C ALA A 109 5.42 12.22 -5.40
N ILE A 110 4.63 11.80 -4.41
CA ILE A 110 3.58 12.64 -3.80
C ILE A 110 4.17 13.93 -3.22
N THR A 111 5.30 13.85 -2.52
CA THR A 111 5.95 15.04 -1.93
C THR A 111 6.58 15.96 -2.96
N GLN A 112 7.24 15.40 -3.97
CA GLN A 112 7.81 16.19 -5.06
C GLN A 112 6.73 16.93 -5.84
N GLU A 113 5.65 16.26 -6.20
CA GLU A 113 4.56 16.90 -6.94
C GLU A 113 3.76 17.88 -6.07
N ALA A 114 3.68 17.64 -4.76
CA ALA A 114 3.14 18.60 -3.82
C ALA A 114 3.95 19.91 -3.80
N SER A 115 5.27 19.85 -3.97
CA SER A 115 6.13 21.05 -4.12
C SER A 115 6.12 21.67 -5.53
N GLY A 116 5.26 21.19 -6.45
CA GLY A 116 5.19 21.69 -7.82
C GLY A 116 6.32 21.18 -8.73
N ARG A 117 7.09 20.17 -8.31
CA ARG A 117 8.17 19.58 -9.11
C ARG A 117 7.64 18.40 -9.93
N PRO A 118 7.85 18.37 -11.25
CA PRO A 118 7.45 17.22 -12.05
C PRO A 118 8.31 16.00 -11.69
N VAL A 119 7.67 14.83 -11.61
CA VAL A 119 8.33 13.56 -11.28
C VAL A 119 8.36 12.66 -12.51
N THR A 120 9.55 12.15 -12.82
CA THR A 120 9.72 11.09 -13.81
C THR A 120 9.75 9.72 -13.13
N LEU A 121 9.24 8.70 -13.80
CA LEU A 121 9.23 7.32 -13.30
C LEU A 121 10.63 6.84 -12.91
N GLY A 122 11.64 7.09 -13.75
CA GLY A 122 13.03 6.71 -13.47
C GLY A 122 13.58 7.37 -12.21
N ALA A 123 13.29 8.65 -11.97
CA ALA A 123 13.71 9.35 -10.76
C ALA A 123 13.02 8.77 -9.51
N ALA A 124 11.71 8.48 -9.60
CA ALA A 124 10.94 7.89 -8.51
C ALA A 124 11.44 6.49 -8.14
N LEU A 125 11.68 5.62 -9.12
CA LEU A 125 12.20 4.27 -8.88
C LEU A 125 13.65 4.28 -8.36
N ARG A 126 14.49 5.21 -8.86
CA ARG A 126 15.85 5.39 -8.34
C ARG A 126 15.84 5.79 -6.87
N PHE A 127 14.96 6.71 -6.48
CA PHE A 127 14.76 7.06 -5.08
C PHE A 127 14.23 5.85 -4.30
N GLY A 128 13.16 5.21 -4.78
CA GLY A 128 12.54 4.05 -4.14
C GLY A 128 13.54 2.92 -3.85
N ARG A 129 14.48 2.64 -4.77
CA ARG A 129 15.54 1.64 -4.57
C ARG A 129 16.41 1.91 -3.34
N THR A 130 16.67 3.17 -2.99
CA THR A 130 17.47 3.52 -1.80
C THR A 130 16.75 3.22 -0.49
N ARG A 131 15.41 3.08 -0.52
CA ARG A 131 14.55 2.87 0.65
C ARG A 131 13.78 1.55 0.63
N ALA A 132 13.83 0.81 -0.48
CA ALA A 132 13.02 -0.39 -0.69
C ALA A 132 13.31 -1.48 0.36
N LEU A 133 14.60 -1.75 0.66
CA LEU A 133 14.98 -2.80 1.62
C LEU A 133 14.48 -2.52 3.05
N PRO A 134 14.69 -1.33 3.64
CA PRO A 134 14.07 -0.99 4.92
C PRO A 134 12.54 -1.12 4.91
N VAL A 135 11.87 -0.56 3.89
CA VAL A 135 10.40 -0.63 3.79
C VAL A 135 9.93 -2.07 3.70
N TRP A 136 10.60 -2.91 2.91
CA TRP A 136 10.28 -4.32 2.75
C TRP A 136 10.45 -5.11 4.06
N GLY A 137 11.58 -4.93 4.75
CA GLY A 137 11.81 -5.59 6.04
C GLY A 137 10.77 -5.23 7.09
N TRP A 138 10.38 -3.95 7.16
CA TRP A 138 9.31 -3.52 8.06
C TRP A 138 7.93 -4.01 7.62
N GLN A 139 7.63 -4.09 6.32
CA GLN A 139 6.37 -4.65 5.83
C GLN A 139 6.22 -6.13 6.19
N ILE A 140 7.28 -6.93 6.12
CA ILE A 140 7.25 -8.33 6.58
C ILE A 140 6.88 -8.39 8.06
N LEU A 141 7.52 -7.58 8.90
CA LEU A 141 7.24 -7.56 10.32
C LEU A 141 5.82 -7.07 10.62
N THR A 142 5.33 -6.07 9.87
CA THR A 142 3.92 -5.64 9.93
C THR A 142 2.96 -6.77 9.56
N SER A 143 3.21 -7.51 8.49
CA SER A 143 2.37 -8.65 8.09
C SER A 143 2.35 -9.74 9.17
N ILE A 144 3.50 -10.06 9.78
CA ILE A 144 3.58 -11.02 10.88
C ILE A 144 2.76 -10.54 12.08
N LEU A 145 2.86 -9.26 12.46
CA LEU A 145 2.09 -8.69 13.57
C LEU A 145 0.58 -8.70 13.31
N ILE A 146 0.15 -8.41 12.08
CA ILE A 146 -1.28 -8.45 11.71
C ILE A 146 -1.80 -9.89 11.78
N VAL A 147 -1.05 -10.87 11.27
CA VAL A 147 -1.41 -12.30 11.33
C VAL A 147 -1.48 -12.77 12.79
N LEU A 148 -0.47 -12.44 13.60
CA LEU A 148 -0.47 -12.75 15.03
C LEU A 148 -1.66 -12.09 15.75
N GLY A 149 -1.97 -10.84 15.39
CA GLY A 149 -3.15 -10.13 15.85
C GLY A 149 -4.43 -10.88 15.53
N LEU A 150 -4.56 -11.38 14.30
CA LEU A 150 -5.72 -12.16 13.86
C LEU A 150 -5.87 -13.47 14.67
N CYS A 151 -4.76 -14.15 14.99
CA CYS A 151 -4.75 -15.33 15.85
C CYS A 151 -5.21 -15.01 17.28
N LEU A 152 -4.92 -13.82 17.79
CA LEU A 152 -5.29 -13.41 19.14
C LEU A 152 -6.74 -12.90 19.23
N CYS A 153 -7.22 -12.11 18.26
CA CYS A 153 -8.60 -11.63 18.09
C CYS A 153 -8.72 -10.66 16.89
N LEU A 154 -9.91 -10.54 16.28
CA LEU A 154 -10.15 -9.55 15.21
C LEU A 154 -9.81 -8.11 15.64
N VAL A 155 -10.12 -7.76 16.89
CA VAL A 155 -9.79 -6.44 17.47
C VAL A 155 -8.27 -6.21 17.52
N GLY A 156 -7.49 -7.25 17.82
CA GLY A 156 -6.03 -7.18 17.85
C GLY A 156 -5.44 -6.93 16.47
N SER A 157 -5.94 -7.63 15.44
CA SER A 157 -5.55 -7.38 14.03
C SER A 157 -5.81 -5.94 13.61
N ILE A 158 -7.00 -5.40 13.90
CA ILE A 158 -7.36 -4.00 13.56
C ILE A 158 -6.40 -3.02 14.25
N TYR A 159 -6.10 -3.24 15.54
CA TYR A 159 -5.15 -2.40 16.26
C TYR A 159 -3.77 -2.41 15.62
N PHE A 160 -3.22 -3.59 15.29
CA PHE A 160 -1.91 -3.70 14.64
C PHE A 160 -1.90 -3.12 13.22
N ALA A 161 -2.97 -3.30 12.45
CA ALA A 161 -3.10 -2.72 11.12
C ALA A 161 -3.08 -1.18 11.19
N VAL A 162 -3.83 -0.58 12.12
CA VAL A 162 -3.82 0.87 12.35
C VAL A 162 -2.46 1.34 12.82
N ALA A 163 -1.86 0.66 13.80
CA ALA A 163 -0.57 1.03 14.37
C ALA A 163 0.59 0.95 13.36
N CYS A 164 0.50 0.05 12.38
CA CYS A 164 1.51 -0.13 11.34
C CYS A 164 1.20 0.59 10.01
N ALA A 165 0.03 1.23 9.87
CA ALA A 165 -0.39 1.84 8.61
C ALA A 165 0.57 2.95 8.12
N LEU A 166 1.31 3.57 9.04
CA LEU A 166 2.21 4.69 8.75
C LEU A 166 3.68 4.26 8.67
N VAL A 167 3.98 2.97 8.69
CA VAL A 167 5.36 2.46 8.61
C VAL A 167 6.06 2.93 7.35
N THR A 168 5.40 2.88 6.18
CA THR A 168 6.00 3.33 4.91
C THR A 168 6.43 4.80 4.96
N PRO A 169 5.55 5.79 5.23
CA PRO A 169 5.97 7.19 5.28
C PRO A 169 6.98 7.45 6.41
N VAL A 170 6.86 6.81 7.58
CA VAL A 170 7.83 6.95 8.68
C VAL A 170 9.23 6.51 8.26
N VAL A 171 9.35 5.35 7.60
CA VAL A 171 10.64 4.82 7.15
C VAL A 171 11.24 5.69 6.04
N VAL A 172 10.41 6.23 5.15
CA VAL A 172 10.85 7.09 4.04
C VAL A 172 11.31 8.47 4.52
N TYR A 173 10.57 9.12 5.42
CA TYR A 173 10.88 10.48 5.88
C TYR A 173 11.79 10.52 7.10
N GLU A 174 11.53 9.73 8.14
CA GLU A 174 12.22 9.90 9.42
C GLU A 174 13.48 9.04 9.57
N ARG A 175 13.70 8.05 8.70
CA ARG A 175 14.81 7.07 8.79
C ARG A 175 14.94 6.39 10.18
N SER A 176 13.86 6.40 10.95
CA SER A 176 13.73 5.89 12.31
C SER A 176 13.28 4.43 12.28
N PRO A 177 13.44 3.63 13.36
CA PRO A 177 12.78 2.34 13.47
C PRO A 177 11.27 2.47 13.19
N GLY A 178 10.83 1.86 12.09
CA GLY A 178 9.53 2.15 11.47
C GLY A 178 8.35 1.84 12.38
N ILE A 179 8.33 0.64 12.97
CA ILE A 179 7.21 0.17 13.81
C ILE A 179 7.10 0.96 15.13
N PRO A 180 8.15 1.06 15.98
CA PRO A 180 8.04 1.80 17.25
C PRO A 180 7.60 3.25 17.06
N ARG A 181 8.10 3.90 16.00
CA ARG A 181 7.75 5.28 15.71
C ARG A 181 6.33 5.43 15.17
N SER A 182 5.90 4.54 14.27
CA SER A 182 4.51 4.48 13.80
C SER A 182 3.55 4.26 14.98
N PHE A 183 3.85 3.31 15.86
CA PHE A 183 3.07 3.06 17.08
C PHE A 183 2.96 4.28 17.98
N LYS A 184 4.06 5.02 18.20
CA LYS A 184 4.05 6.23 19.02
C LYS A 184 3.11 7.29 18.45
N LEU A 185 3.17 7.52 17.13
CA LEU A 185 2.32 8.48 16.43
C LEU A 185 0.83 8.09 16.50
N THR A 186 0.53 6.83 16.22
CA THR A 186 -0.86 6.34 16.17
C THR A 186 -1.46 6.19 17.57
N HIS A 187 -0.70 5.70 18.55
CA HIS A 187 -1.19 5.46 19.90
C HIS A 187 -1.52 6.76 20.64
N ALA A 188 -0.70 7.80 20.45
CA ALA A 188 -0.96 9.11 21.05
C ALA A 188 -2.32 9.70 20.64
N ARG A 189 -2.84 9.35 19.46
CA ARG A 189 -4.11 9.85 18.92
C ARG A 189 -4.87 8.76 18.17
N PHE A 190 -5.08 7.63 18.84
CA PHE A 190 -5.62 6.43 18.20
C PHE A 190 -7.01 6.66 17.57
N GLY A 191 -7.95 7.25 18.30
CA GLY A 191 -9.30 7.52 17.78
C GLY A 191 -9.31 8.45 16.57
N HIS A 192 -8.42 9.45 16.55
CA HIS A 192 -8.26 10.38 15.43
C HIS A 192 -7.61 9.74 14.21
N THR A 193 -6.65 8.83 14.44
CA THR A 193 -6.03 8.06 13.35
C THR A 193 -7.04 7.07 12.76
N LEU A 194 -7.79 6.39 13.64
CA LEU A 194 -8.80 5.41 13.26
C LEU A 194 -9.88 6.03 12.37
N SER A 195 -10.39 7.23 12.70
CA SER A 195 -11.43 7.88 11.90
C SER A 195 -11.00 8.17 10.45
N ARG A 196 -9.69 8.25 10.18
CA ARG A 196 -9.13 8.47 8.83
C ARG A 196 -8.77 7.18 8.12
N LEU A 197 -8.29 6.19 8.85
CA LEU A 197 -7.93 4.90 8.26
C LEU A 197 -9.13 4.02 7.99
N VAL A 198 -10.21 4.12 8.77
CA VAL A 198 -11.45 3.36 8.55
C VAL A 198 -12.06 3.60 7.17
N PRO A 199 -12.30 4.84 6.70
CA PRO A 199 -12.85 5.06 5.36
C PRO A 199 -11.93 4.54 4.25
N LEU A 200 -10.61 4.70 4.41
CA LEU A 200 -9.64 4.10 3.47
C LEU A 200 -9.75 2.58 3.46
N ALA A 201 -9.78 1.96 4.64
CA ALA A 201 -9.87 0.51 4.79
C ALA A 201 -11.18 -0.04 4.21
N LEU A 202 -12.31 0.66 4.37
CA LEU A 202 -13.59 0.27 3.79
C LEU A 202 -13.57 0.32 2.25
N VAL A 203 -13.00 1.37 1.65
CA VAL A 203 -12.86 1.46 0.19
C VAL A 203 -11.90 0.39 -0.34
N VAL A 204 -10.78 0.18 0.34
CA VAL A 204 -9.82 -0.89 0.01
C VAL A 204 -10.47 -2.26 0.14
N LEU A 205 -11.26 -2.50 1.18
CA LEU A 205 -11.98 -3.75 1.37
C LEU A 205 -13.00 -3.96 0.25
N ALA A 206 -13.79 -2.94 -0.10
CA ALA A 206 -14.74 -3.01 -1.20
C ALA A 206 -14.07 -3.34 -2.54
N LEU A 207 -12.94 -2.70 -2.85
CA LEU A 207 -12.14 -3.02 -4.04
C LEU A 207 -11.51 -4.41 -3.95
N SER A 208 -11.08 -4.84 -2.76
CA SER A 208 -10.48 -6.17 -2.55
C SER A 208 -11.50 -7.29 -2.76
N CYS A 209 -12.78 -7.07 -2.41
CA CYS A 209 -13.86 -8.01 -2.72
C CYS A 209 -14.00 -8.24 -4.25
N CYS A 210 -13.67 -7.25 -5.08
CA CYS A 210 -13.68 -7.41 -6.52
C CYS A 210 -12.54 -8.30 -7.05
N LEU A 211 -11.44 -8.49 -6.30
CA LEU A 211 -10.30 -9.31 -6.74
C LEU A 211 -10.68 -10.79 -6.92
N GLY A 212 -11.58 -11.31 -6.08
CA GLY A 212 -12.00 -12.72 -6.12
C GLY A 212 -12.97 -13.07 -7.25
N ALA A 213 -13.62 -12.08 -7.87
CA ALA A 213 -14.71 -12.30 -8.82
C ALA A 213 -14.35 -13.17 -10.05
N PRO A 214 -13.19 -13.02 -10.71
CA PRO A 214 -12.85 -13.87 -11.85
C PRO A 214 -12.35 -15.26 -11.44
N GLY A 215 -11.74 -15.38 -10.26
CA GLY A 215 -11.19 -16.65 -9.76
C GLY A 215 -12.27 -17.71 -9.62
N SER A 216 -13.44 -17.34 -9.11
CA SER A 216 -14.61 -18.23 -8.97
C SER A 216 -15.19 -18.68 -10.32
N LEU A 217 -15.01 -17.90 -11.38
CA LEU A 217 -15.44 -18.27 -12.73
C LEU A 217 -14.45 -19.26 -13.35
N SER A 218 -13.14 -19.02 -13.16
CA SER A 218 -12.07 -19.84 -13.75
C SER A 218 -12.07 -21.31 -13.30
N SER A 219 -12.52 -21.60 -12.08
CA SER A 219 -12.62 -22.95 -11.53
C SER A 219 -13.80 -23.77 -12.10
N SER A 220 -14.70 -23.15 -12.85
CA SER A 220 -15.92 -23.79 -13.37
C SER A 220 -15.79 -24.23 -14.84
N ILE A 221 -14.66 -23.96 -15.52
CA ILE A 221 -14.51 -24.30 -16.95
C ILE A 221 -13.61 -25.52 -17.16
N SER A 222 -14.08 -26.44 -17.99
CA SER A 222 -13.31 -27.59 -18.48
C SER A 222 -12.50 -27.23 -19.74
N GLY A 223 -11.22 -27.63 -19.78
CA GLY A 223 -10.33 -27.49 -20.94
C GLY A 223 -9.10 -26.60 -20.69
N ASP A 224 -7.92 -27.10 -21.01
CA ASP A 224 -6.63 -26.49 -20.65
C ASP A 224 -6.39 -25.13 -21.32
N ALA A 225 -6.77 -24.99 -22.60
CA ALA A 225 -6.65 -23.72 -23.33
C ALA A 225 -7.54 -22.62 -22.73
N PHE A 226 -8.74 -22.98 -22.27
CA PHE A 226 -9.66 -22.02 -21.65
C PHE A 226 -9.20 -21.63 -20.24
N ARG A 227 -8.63 -22.58 -19.49
CA ARG A 227 -8.05 -22.33 -18.15
C ARG A 227 -6.89 -21.34 -18.21
N PHE A 228 -5.98 -21.49 -19.18
CA PHE A 228 -4.89 -20.52 -19.38
C PHE A 228 -5.43 -19.10 -19.61
N VAL A 229 -6.38 -18.94 -20.52
CA VAL A 229 -7.00 -17.63 -20.80
C VAL A 229 -7.71 -17.07 -19.56
N ALA A 230 -8.41 -17.91 -18.81
CA ALA A 230 -9.10 -17.50 -17.58
C ALA A 230 -8.12 -17.05 -16.48
N GLU A 231 -6.98 -17.72 -16.31
CA GLU A 231 -5.97 -17.37 -15.32
C GLU A 231 -5.20 -16.11 -15.69
N VAL A 232 -4.80 -15.95 -16.96
CA VAL A 232 -4.20 -14.70 -17.42
C VAL A 232 -5.20 -13.54 -17.29
N GLY A 233 -6.47 -13.79 -17.63
CA GLY A 233 -7.56 -12.84 -17.47
C GLY A 233 -7.78 -12.42 -16.01
N SER A 234 -7.73 -13.37 -15.06
CA SER A 234 -7.85 -13.07 -13.63
C SER A 234 -6.64 -12.29 -13.09
N GLY A 235 -5.44 -12.57 -13.62
CA GLY A 235 -4.23 -11.80 -13.36
C GLY A 235 -4.31 -10.36 -13.82
N LEU A 236 -4.76 -10.15 -15.06
CA LEU A 236 -4.99 -8.81 -15.61
C LEU A 236 -6.05 -8.05 -14.82
N TRP A 237 -7.15 -8.72 -14.45
CA TRP A 237 -8.18 -8.13 -13.60
C TRP A 237 -7.62 -7.70 -12.24
N SER A 238 -6.88 -8.61 -11.58
CA SER A 238 -6.27 -8.33 -10.28
C SER A 238 -5.30 -7.15 -10.36
N ALA A 239 -4.52 -7.08 -11.44
CA ALA A 239 -3.64 -5.97 -11.71
C ALA A 239 -4.42 -4.64 -11.87
N VAL A 240 -5.52 -4.63 -12.62
CA VAL A 240 -6.36 -3.43 -12.81
C VAL A 240 -6.97 -2.95 -11.49
N VAL A 241 -7.46 -3.86 -10.64
CA VAL A 241 -8.05 -3.52 -9.34
C VAL A 241 -6.99 -3.07 -8.33
N ALA A 242 -5.77 -3.59 -8.40
CA ALA A 242 -4.68 -3.20 -7.51
C ALA A 242 -4.21 -1.75 -7.72
N LEU A 243 -4.32 -1.23 -8.95
CA LEU A 243 -3.91 0.14 -9.29
C LEU A 243 -4.61 1.23 -8.44
N PRO A 244 -5.95 1.33 -8.40
CA PRO A 244 -6.63 2.33 -7.57
C PRO A 244 -6.40 2.10 -6.07
N ILE A 245 -6.28 0.85 -5.61
CA ILE A 245 -5.96 0.53 -4.21
C ILE A 245 -4.62 1.16 -3.83
N PHE A 246 -3.58 0.99 -4.66
CA PHE A 246 -2.26 1.55 -4.41
C PHE A 246 -2.30 3.09 -4.29
N VAL A 247 -2.99 3.75 -5.22
CA VAL A 247 -3.13 5.21 -5.22
C VAL A 247 -3.82 5.70 -3.94
N LEU A 248 -4.94 5.06 -3.56
CA LEU A 248 -5.72 5.41 -2.38
C LEU A 248 -4.93 5.21 -1.09
N VAL A 249 -4.28 4.07 -0.94
CA VAL A 249 -3.49 3.73 0.25
C VAL A 249 -2.33 4.71 0.42
N LEU A 250 -1.57 5.02 -0.64
CA LEU A 250 -0.47 5.95 -0.54
C LEU A 250 -0.92 7.39 -0.26
N ALA A 251 -1.91 7.90 -0.99
CA ALA A 251 -2.43 9.25 -0.74
C ALA A 251 -2.97 9.38 0.68
N GLY A 252 -3.78 8.42 1.11
CA GLY A 252 -4.39 8.38 2.43
C GLY A 252 -3.37 8.28 3.57
N THR A 253 -2.39 7.38 3.45
CA THR A 253 -1.36 7.19 4.49
C THR A 253 -0.38 8.37 4.57
N VAL A 254 0.01 8.98 3.45
CA VAL A 254 0.90 10.15 3.44
C VAL A 254 0.23 11.36 4.08
N VAL A 255 -1.02 11.67 3.74
CA VAL A 255 -1.76 12.80 4.35
C VAL A 255 -2.03 12.54 5.83
N THR A 256 -2.36 11.29 6.19
CA THR A 256 -2.56 10.92 7.61
C THR A 256 -1.26 11.04 8.41
N TYR A 257 -0.13 10.63 7.85
CA TYR A 257 1.19 10.84 8.44
C TYR A 257 1.51 12.33 8.62
N ALA A 258 1.31 13.13 7.57
CA ALA A 258 1.60 14.56 7.59
C ALA A 258 0.80 15.30 8.67
N ASP A 259 -0.49 15.00 8.82
CA ASP A 259 -1.31 15.60 9.89
C ASP A 259 -0.89 15.16 11.30
N LEU A 260 -0.53 13.89 11.50
CA LEU A 260 -0.11 13.44 12.82
C LEU A 260 1.24 14.05 13.21
N ARG A 261 2.15 14.17 12.25
CA ARG A 261 3.47 14.75 12.44
C ARG A 261 3.41 16.27 12.63
N SER A 262 2.54 16.97 11.90
CA SER A 262 2.37 18.43 12.01
C SER A 262 1.88 18.85 13.41
N ARG A 263 1.24 17.93 14.13
CA ARG A 263 0.78 18.14 15.52
C ARG A 263 1.87 17.91 16.58
N GLU A 264 2.98 17.28 16.23
CA GLU A 264 4.15 17.16 17.10
C GLU A 264 5.14 18.30 16.87
N THR A 265 5.36 18.67 15.60
CA THR A 265 6.32 19.67 15.16
C THR A 265 5.75 20.42 13.97
N PRO A 266 5.93 21.76 13.85
CA PRO A 266 5.57 22.50 12.65
C PRO A 266 6.17 21.79 11.42
N LEU A 267 5.31 21.45 10.45
CA LEU A 267 5.69 20.66 9.28
C LEU A 267 5.26 21.40 8.01
N SER A 268 6.12 21.36 6.99
CA SER A 268 5.80 21.79 5.62
C SER A 268 6.21 20.72 4.61
N THR A 269 5.62 20.77 3.42
CA THR A 269 5.99 19.92 2.29
C THR A 269 7.48 20.03 1.95
N ASP A 270 8.05 21.24 2.03
CA ASP A 270 9.48 21.46 1.80
C ASP A 270 10.36 20.80 2.85
N GLN A 271 9.90 20.75 4.11
CA GLN A 271 10.61 20.03 5.16
C GLN A 271 10.61 18.52 4.91
N LEU A 272 9.46 17.94 4.53
CA LEU A 272 9.37 16.51 4.18
C LEU A 272 10.31 16.15 3.03
N LEU A 273 10.47 17.05 2.05
CA LEU A 273 11.41 16.85 0.95
C LEU A 273 12.87 16.84 1.40
N ARG A 274 13.25 17.71 2.34
CA ARG A 274 14.61 17.71 2.90
C ARG A 274 14.90 16.46 3.72
N GLU A 275 13.90 15.95 4.43
CA GLU A 275 14.01 14.73 5.24
C GLU A 275 14.08 13.45 4.37
N ALA A 276 13.47 13.48 3.18
CA ALA A 276 13.48 12.34 2.26
C ALA A 276 14.85 12.05 1.60
N VAL A 277 15.67 13.10 1.34
CA VAL A 277 17.03 13.00 0.74
C VAL A 277 17.94 12.21 1.65
#